data_AF-A0A662RE45-F1
#
_entry.id   AF-A0A662RE45-F1
#
_cell.length_a   1.000
_cell.length_b   1.000
_cell.length_c   1.000
_cell.angle_alpha   90.00
_cell.angle_beta   90.00
_cell.angle_gamma   90.00
#
_symmetry.space_group_name_H-M   'P 1'
#
loop_
_entity.id
_entity.type
_entity.pdbx_description
1 polymer ?
#
loop_
_entity_poly.entity_id
_entity_poly.type
_entity_poly.pdbx_seq_one_letter_code
_entity_poly.pdbx_strand_id
1 'polypeptide(L)'
;MKQADASIIWGDLVVASEKMELVEIPREQNIIKIIPIGTLMFSEKKDTATKFVDFVASPEGKAIFGKHGFTTYPDEKYEGKQQ
;
A
#
# COMPACT_ATOMS: atom_id res chain seq x y z
N MET A 1 -26.19 14.56 -11.57
CA MET A 1 -26.16 13.90 -10.24
C MET A 1 -24.90 14.35 -9.53
N LYS A 2 -24.98 14.90 -8.30
CA LYS A 2 -23.80 15.09 -7.43
C LYS A 2 -23.63 13.79 -6.63
N GLN A 3 -22.51 13.09 -6.78
CA GLN A 3 -22.33 11.73 -6.22
C GLN A 3 -21.87 11.76 -4.75
N ALA A 4 -20.94 12.64 -4.37
CA ALA A 4 -20.50 12.88 -2.99
C ALA A 4 -19.67 14.18 -2.91
N ASP A 5 -19.64 14.84 -1.75
CA ASP A 5 -18.79 16.03 -1.51
C ASP A 5 -17.39 15.65 -0.97
N ALA A 6 -17.26 14.52 -0.27
CA ALA A 6 -16.00 13.97 0.22
C ALA A 6 -16.09 12.44 0.38
N SER A 7 -14.94 11.76 0.40
CA SER A 7 -14.83 10.33 0.67
C SER A 7 -13.53 10.01 1.40
N ILE A 8 -13.56 9.00 2.27
CA ILE A 8 -12.34 8.42 2.87
C ILE A 8 -11.89 7.29 1.94
N ILE A 9 -10.70 7.46 1.36
CA ILE A 9 -10.09 6.50 0.45
C ILE A 9 -8.64 6.23 0.86
N TRP A 10 -8.06 5.16 0.32
CA TRP A 10 -6.64 4.87 0.50
C TRP A 10 -5.78 5.77 -0.39
N GLY A 11 -4.60 6.16 0.10
CA GLY A 11 -3.73 7.12 -0.58
C GLY A 11 -3.25 6.64 -1.96
N ASP A 12 -3.10 5.33 -2.16
CA ASP A 12 -2.72 4.74 -3.45
C ASP A 12 -3.76 4.98 -4.55
N LEU A 13 -5.03 5.20 -4.19
CA LEU A 13 -6.10 5.50 -5.14
C LEU A 13 -6.08 6.96 -5.61
N VAL A 14 -5.39 7.86 -4.89
CA VAL A 14 -5.36 9.29 -5.18
C VAL A 14 -4.49 9.58 -6.41
N VAL A 15 -3.41 8.82 -6.61
CA VAL A 15 -2.43 9.04 -7.70
C VAL A 15 -3.07 8.92 -9.09
N ALA A 16 -4.23 8.27 -9.20
CA ALA A 16 -4.93 8.08 -10.46
C ALA A 16 -5.86 9.24 -10.88
N SER A 17 -6.04 10.30 -10.08
CA SER A 17 -7.07 11.33 -10.32
C SER A 17 -6.55 12.76 -10.16
N GLU A 18 -6.49 13.50 -11.27
CA GLU A 18 -6.25 14.97 -11.28
C GLU A 18 -7.49 15.78 -10.86
N LYS A 19 -8.64 15.12 -10.62
CA LYS A 19 -9.94 15.78 -10.38
C LYS A 19 -10.33 15.83 -8.90
N MET A 20 -9.43 15.44 -8.00
CA MET A 20 -9.70 15.33 -6.57
C MET A 20 -8.72 16.20 -5.79
N GLU A 21 -9.21 16.82 -4.73
CA GLU A 21 -8.38 17.48 -3.74
C GLU A 21 -8.12 16.50 -2.58
N LEU A 22 -6.87 16.39 -2.16
CA LEU A 22 -6.48 15.51 -1.05
C LEU A 22 -6.45 16.31 0.25
N VAL A 23 -7.20 15.83 1.25
CA VAL A 23 -7.08 16.28 2.63
C VAL A 23 -6.51 15.13 3.46
N GLU A 24 -5.29 15.27 3.98
CA GLU A 24 -4.67 14.24 4.81
C GLU A 24 -5.38 14.13 6.17
N ILE A 25 -5.72 12.90 6.57
CA ILE A 25 -6.25 12.62 7.91
C ILE A 25 -5.07 12.60 8.90
N PRO A 26 -5.12 13.36 10.02
CA PRO A 26 -4.07 13.37 11.03
C PRO A 26 -3.71 11.97 11.51
N ARG A 27 -2.42 11.68 11.69
CA ARG A 27 -1.90 10.34 12.04
C ARG A 27 -2.53 9.75 13.31
N GLU A 28 -2.90 10.60 14.25
CA GLU A 28 -3.54 10.20 15.51
C GLU A 28 -4.94 9.62 15.27
N GLN A 29 -5.62 10.09 14.23
CA GLN A 29 -7.00 9.75 13.84
C GLN A 29 -7.06 8.80 12.62
N ASN A 30 -5.91 8.49 12.03
CA ASN A 30 -5.81 7.70 10.81
C ASN A 30 -5.50 6.21 11.10
N ILE A 31 -5.92 5.34 10.19
CA ILE A 31 -5.60 3.91 10.19
C ILE A 31 -4.51 3.68 9.14
N ILE A 32 -3.34 3.25 9.60
CA ILE A 32 -2.25 2.86 8.71
C ILE A 32 -2.35 1.35 8.47
N LYS A 33 -2.59 0.99 7.21
CA LYS A 33 -2.71 -0.41 6.80
C LYS A 33 -1.42 -0.88 6.12
N ILE A 34 -0.79 -1.91 6.70
CA ILE A 34 0.33 -2.61 6.07
C ILE A 34 -0.24 -3.65 5.11
N ILE A 35 0.31 -3.72 3.89
CA ILE A 35 -0.07 -4.72 2.88
C ILE A 35 0.94 -5.87 2.96
N PRO A 36 0.59 -7.01 3.58
CA PRO A 36 1.49 -8.15 3.65
C PRO A 36 1.52 -8.91 2.32
N ILE A 37 2.64 -9.58 2.07
CA ILE A 37 2.76 -10.61 1.05
C ILE A 37 3.33 -11.87 1.69
N GLY A 38 2.85 -13.03 1.24
CA GLY A 38 3.29 -14.32 1.75
C GLY A 38 2.97 -15.46 0.79
N THR A 39 3.57 -16.62 1.05
CA THR A 39 3.35 -17.84 0.28
C THR A 39 2.22 -18.68 0.90
N LEU A 40 1.47 -19.40 0.07
CA LEU A 40 0.51 -20.41 0.55
C LEU A 40 1.22 -21.70 0.94
N MET A 41 0.95 -22.22 2.15
CA MET A 41 1.59 -23.44 2.67
C MET A 41 1.35 -24.68 1.78
N PHE A 42 0.19 -24.74 1.13
CA PHE A 42 -0.24 -25.83 0.24
C PHE A 42 0.04 -25.56 -1.24
N SER A 43 0.86 -24.55 -1.58
CA SER A 43 1.25 -24.31 -2.97
C SER A 43 1.99 -25.51 -3.55
N GLU A 44 1.59 -25.95 -4.74
CA GLU A 44 2.30 -26.96 -5.53
C GLU A 44 3.57 -26.38 -6.20
N LYS A 45 3.74 -25.05 -6.16
CA LYS A 45 4.84 -24.30 -6.77
C LYS A 45 5.60 -23.48 -5.73
N LYS A 46 6.05 -24.13 -4.65
CA LYS A 46 6.70 -23.46 -3.49
C LYS A 46 7.88 -22.59 -3.89
N ASP A 47 8.83 -23.13 -4.64
CA ASP A 47 10.03 -22.40 -5.04
C ASP A 47 9.72 -21.14 -5.86
N THR A 48 8.79 -21.25 -6.82
CA THR A 48 8.36 -20.10 -7.63
C THR A 48 7.63 -19.07 -6.78
N ALA A 49 6.78 -19.51 -5.85
CA ALA A 49 6.08 -18.62 -4.94
C ALA A 49 7.07 -17.86 -4.05
N THR A 50 8.07 -18.52 -3.46
CA THR A 50 9.12 -17.88 -2.66
C THR A 50 9.88 -16.85 -3.49
N LYS A 51 10.34 -17.20 -4.70
CA LYS A 51 11.03 -16.25 -5.59
C LYS A 51 10.20 -15.00 -5.89
N PHE A 52 8.88 -15.15 -6.06
CA PHE A 52 7.99 -14.02 -6.29
C PHE A 52 7.83 -13.14 -5.05
N VAL A 53 7.63 -13.73 -3.87
CA VAL A 53 7.56 -12.99 -2.61
C VAL A 53 8.87 -12.23 -2.35
N ASP A 54 10.02 -12.88 -2.55
CA ASP A 54 11.33 -12.27 -2.39
C ASP A 54 11.52 -11.08 -3.36
N PHE A 55 11.11 -11.23 -4.62
CA PHE A 55 11.16 -10.15 -5.60
C PHE A 55 10.28 -8.96 -5.18
N VAL A 56 9.03 -9.21 -4.79
CA VAL A 56 8.10 -8.15 -4.36
C VAL A 56 8.64 -7.42 -3.11
N ALA A 57 9.26 -8.15 -2.18
CA ALA A 57 9.84 -7.58 -0.96
C ALA A 57 11.21 -6.90 -1.18
N SER A 58 11.84 -7.10 -2.33
CA SER A 58 13.14 -6.52 -2.67
C SER A 58 13.08 -4.99 -2.85
N PRO A 59 14.24 -4.30 -2.85
CA PRO A 59 14.29 -2.87 -3.18
C PRO A 59 13.68 -2.54 -4.55
N GLU A 60 13.91 -3.41 -5.54
CA GLU A 60 13.36 -3.24 -6.90
C GLU A 60 11.83 -3.37 -6.89
N GLY A 61 11.30 -4.42 -6.26
CA GLY A 61 9.86 -4.64 -6.13
C GLY A 61 9.18 -3.46 -5.45
N LYS A 62 9.71 -3.01 -4.31
CA LYS A 62 9.22 -1.84 -3.57
C LYS A 62 9.25 -0.56 -4.41
N ALA A 63 10.30 -0.35 -5.21
CA ALA A 63 10.39 0.82 -6.09
C ALA A 63 9.27 0.86 -7.15
N ILE A 64 8.81 -0.29 -7.63
CA ILE A 64 7.66 -0.38 -8.54
C ILE A 64 6.38 0.09 -7.83
N PHE A 65 6.12 -0.37 -6.61
CA PHE A 65 4.99 0.11 -5.80
C PHE A 65 5.06 1.62 -5.55
N GLY A 66 6.25 2.16 -5.26
CA GLY A 66 6.47 3.60 -5.12
C GLY A 66 6.04 4.43 -6.33
N LYS A 67 6.34 3.95 -7.55
CA LYS A 67 5.92 4.62 -8.80
C LYS A 67 4.40 4.66 -8.98
N HIS A 68 3.67 3.77 -8.32
CA HIS A 68 2.21 3.68 -8.39
C HIS A 68 1.49 4.26 -7.16
N GLY A 69 2.18 5.06 -6.34
CA GLY A 69 1.55 5.81 -5.26
C GLY A 69 1.54 5.11 -3.90
N PHE A 70 2.18 3.96 -3.77
CA PHE A 70 2.33 3.29 -2.49
C PHE A 70 3.54 3.85 -1.73
N THR A 71 3.40 4.03 -0.42
CA THR A 71 4.54 4.26 0.47
C THR A 71 5.23 2.93 0.78
N THR A 72 6.55 2.86 0.58
CA THR A 72 7.31 1.64 0.85
C THR A 72 7.55 1.46 2.34
N TYR A 73 7.31 0.27 2.89
CA TYR A 73 7.54 -0.03 4.31
C TYR A 73 8.93 -0.65 4.56
N PRO A 74 9.62 -0.36 5.69
CA PRO A 74 9.24 0.61 6.73
C PRO A 74 9.35 2.06 6.24
N ASP A 75 8.50 2.92 6.80
CA ASP A 75 8.48 4.36 6.53
C ASP A 75 8.34 5.13 7.86
N GLU A 76 9.21 6.12 8.07
CA GLU A 76 9.28 6.93 9.30
C GLU A 76 7.96 7.65 9.63
N LYS A 77 7.19 8.05 8.60
CA LYS A 77 5.87 8.69 8.76
C LYS A 77 4.89 7.78 9.52
N TYR A 78 5.09 6.48 9.47
CA TYR A 78 4.11 5.48 9.91
C TYR A 78 4.64 4.48 10.95
N GLU A 79 5.81 4.71 11.55
CA GLU A 79 6.37 3.82 12.59
C GLU A 79 5.43 3.64 13.81
N GLY A 80 5.42 2.46 14.43
CA GLY A 80 4.77 2.25 15.73
C GLY A 80 3.24 2.19 15.79
N LYS A 81 2.50 2.43 14.70
CA LYS A 81 1.06 2.11 14.60
C LYS A 81 0.84 0.98 13.60
N GLN A 82 0.55 -0.22 14.10
CA GLN A 82 0.18 -1.38 13.28
C GLN A 82 -1.25 -1.79 13.65
N GLN A 83 -2.11 -1.92 12.65
CA GLN A 83 -3.43 -2.55 12.79
C GLN A 83 -3.67 -3.52 11.65
#